data_AF-A0A2H6H8U4-F1
#
_entry.id   AF-A0A2H6H8U4-F1
#
_cell.length_a   1.000
_cell.length_b   1.000
_cell.length_c   1.000
_cell.angle_alpha   90.00
_cell.angle_beta   90.00
_cell.angle_gamma   90.00
#
_symmetry.space_group_name_H-M   'P 1'
#
loop_
_entity.id
_entity.type
_entity.pdbx_description
1 polymer ?
#
loop_
_entity_poly.entity_id
_entity_poly.type
_entity_poly.pdbx_seq_one_letter_code
_entity_poly.pdbx_strand_id
1 'polypeptide(L)'
;MEKGDVAEKWGRRWVTIDTSRVALALARTRLMSARFPYSLLSDSAEARLTESELSRVPLSDGPVGHDVEMGLVYQRVPHITLKSIANNPGIREGMTREEIDEVIRRHSDQELLYDRPYEDKKRVRVTGRFTVESLSPHRVLDPDEERPATEVAAGIDSNAEGFVPTSSPLL
;
A
#
# COMPACT_ATOMS: atom_id res chain seq x y z
N MET A 1 15.54 1.69 10.58
CA MET A 1 14.28 1.71 9.83
C MET A 1 13.92 3.16 9.60
N GLU A 2 13.76 3.59 8.35
CA GLU A 2 13.53 5.00 8.05
C GLU A 2 12.08 5.39 8.38
N LYS A 3 11.85 6.58 8.91
CA LYS A 3 10.48 7.03 9.26
C LYS A 3 9.58 7.14 8.03
N GLY A 4 10.15 7.44 6.86
CA GLY A 4 9.45 7.45 5.57
C GLY A 4 8.88 6.07 5.20
N ASP A 5 9.67 5.00 5.33
CA ASP A 5 9.22 3.63 5.03
C ASP A 5 7.99 3.22 5.84
N VAL A 6 7.95 3.58 7.13
CA VAL A 6 6.81 3.27 8.01
C VAL A 6 5.58 4.06 7.58
N ALA A 7 5.75 5.35 7.28
CA ALA A 7 4.63 6.18 6.82
C ALA A 7 4.08 5.68 5.48
N GLU A 8 4.96 5.33 4.53
CA GLU A 8 4.58 4.70 3.26
C GLU A 8 3.83 3.40 3.49
N LYS A 9 4.29 2.51 4.39
CA LYS A 9 3.60 1.26 4.71
C LYS A 9 2.13 1.51 5.11
N TRP A 10 1.86 2.54 5.89
CA TRP A 10 0.52 2.91 6.35
C TRP A 10 -0.22 3.88 5.40
N GLY A 11 0.35 4.20 4.23
CA GLY A 11 -0.26 5.12 3.26
C GLY A 11 -0.37 6.56 3.76
N ARG A 12 0.49 6.97 4.70
CA ARG A 12 0.49 8.31 5.30
C ARG A 12 1.47 9.22 4.56
N ARG A 13 1.13 10.51 4.52
CA ARG A 13 2.08 11.56 4.09
C ARG A 13 3.17 11.70 5.15
N TRP A 14 4.40 11.94 4.70
CA TRP A 14 5.55 12.13 5.56
C TRP A 14 6.49 13.19 4.99
N VAL A 15 7.26 13.80 5.89
CA VAL A 15 8.42 14.65 5.58
C VAL A 15 9.52 14.23 6.54
N THR A 16 10.71 13.95 6.02
CA THR A 16 11.90 13.65 6.82
C THR A 16 13.01 14.64 6.45
N ILE A 17 13.83 14.99 7.44
CA ILE A 17 14.99 15.85 7.26
C ILE A 17 16.19 15.22 7.99
N ASP A 18 17.37 15.35 7.40
CA ASP A 18 18.63 14.94 8.01
C ASP A 18 19.73 15.91 7.55
N THR A 19 20.73 16.13 8.41
CA THR A 19 21.93 16.92 8.08
C THR A 19 22.94 16.13 7.25
N SER A 20 22.87 14.79 7.28
CA SER A 20 23.80 13.90 6.59
C SER A 20 23.36 13.64 5.16
N ARG A 21 24.24 13.99 4.20
CA ARG A 21 24.05 13.68 2.77
C ARG A 21 24.02 12.17 2.51
N VAL A 22 24.80 11.40 3.28
CA VAL A 22 24.81 9.93 3.17
C VAL A 22 23.46 9.36 3.60
N ALA A 23 22.89 9.88 4.69
CA ALA A 23 21.57 9.47 5.15
C ALA A 23 20.49 9.76 4.08
N LEU A 24 20.49 10.96 3.50
CA LEU A 24 19.56 11.34 2.42
C LEU A 24 19.72 10.48 1.16
N ALA A 25 20.95 10.14 0.76
CA ALA A 25 21.21 9.31 -0.41
C ALA A 25 20.77 7.84 -0.21
N LEU A 26 21.05 7.29 0.98
CA LEU A 26 20.59 5.95 1.37
C LEU A 26 19.07 5.90 1.45
N ALA A 27 18.47 6.93 2.04
CA ALA A 27 17.03 7.09 2.15
C ALA A 27 16.33 7.09 0.80
N ARG A 28 16.79 7.96 -0.10
CA ARG A 28 16.28 8.04 -1.47
C ARG A 28 16.34 6.68 -2.17
N THR A 29 17.48 5.99 -2.08
CA THR A 29 17.67 4.68 -2.73
C THR A 29 16.75 3.61 -2.13
N ARG A 30 16.59 3.59 -0.81
CA ARG A 30 15.69 2.65 -0.11
C ARG A 30 14.25 2.88 -0.50
N LEU A 31 13.78 4.12 -0.46
CA LEU A 31 12.44 4.49 -0.88
C LEU A 31 12.19 4.16 -2.35
N MET A 32 13.14 4.45 -3.25
CA MET A 32 12.99 4.12 -4.68
C MET A 32 12.88 2.62 -4.97
N SER A 33 13.46 1.76 -4.12
CA SER A 33 13.44 0.30 -4.30
C SER A 33 12.42 -0.40 -3.39
N ALA A 34 11.77 0.33 -2.48
CA ALA A 34 10.82 -0.23 -1.54
C ALA A 34 9.53 -0.69 -2.21
N ARG A 35 8.99 -1.80 -1.70
CA ARG A 35 7.71 -2.38 -2.08
C ARG A 35 6.85 -2.50 -0.83
N PHE A 36 5.59 -2.10 -0.97
CA PHE A 36 4.60 -2.10 0.10
C PHE A 36 3.40 -2.95 -0.31
N PRO A 37 2.72 -3.59 0.67
CA PRO A 37 1.47 -4.27 0.40
C PRO A 37 0.42 -3.27 -0.11
N TYR A 38 -0.41 -3.75 -1.03
CA TYR A 38 -1.60 -3.05 -1.48
C TYR A 38 -2.81 -3.62 -0.74
N SER A 39 -3.64 -2.78 -0.16
CA SER A 39 -4.85 -3.22 0.55
C SER A 39 -6.05 -3.31 -0.39
N LEU A 40 -6.97 -4.22 -0.11
CA LEU A 40 -8.22 -4.34 -0.85
C LEU A 40 -9.09 -3.10 -0.65
N LEU A 41 -9.30 -2.35 -1.74
CA LEU A 41 -10.24 -1.23 -1.80
C LEU A 41 -11.67 -1.75 -1.74
N SER A 42 -12.53 -1.19 -0.88
CA SER A 42 -13.94 -1.59 -0.76
C SER A 42 -14.68 -1.53 -2.10
N ASP A 43 -14.31 -0.57 -2.96
CA ASP A 43 -14.85 -0.43 -4.31
C ASP A 43 -14.10 -1.27 -5.36
N SER A 44 -13.86 -2.54 -5.02
CA SER A 44 -13.29 -3.55 -5.91
C SER A 44 -14.15 -4.81 -5.87
N ALA A 45 -14.26 -5.52 -7.00
CA ALA A 45 -15.05 -6.75 -7.06
C ALA A 45 -14.53 -7.82 -6.08
N GLU A 46 -13.20 -7.95 -5.96
CA GLU A 46 -12.55 -8.89 -5.04
C GLU A 46 -12.82 -8.55 -3.58
N ALA A 47 -12.89 -7.26 -3.28
CA ALA A 47 -13.15 -6.74 -1.96
C ALA A 47 -14.62 -6.96 -1.56
N ARG A 48 -15.57 -6.73 -2.47
CA ARG A 48 -16.99 -7.01 -2.22
C ARG A 48 -17.25 -8.50 -2.02
N LEU A 49 -16.59 -9.37 -2.78
CA LEU A 49 -16.65 -10.82 -2.54
C LEU A 49 -16.15 -11.15 -1.14
N THR A 50 -14.94 -10.69 -0.80
CA THR A 50 -14.34 -10.91 0.53
C THR A 50 -15.23 -10.37 1.65
N GLU A 51 -15.79 -9.17 1.50
CA GLU A 51 -16.66 -8.58 2.51
C GLU A 51 -18.02 -9.28 2.59
N SER A 52 -18.56 -9.78 1.48
CA SER A 52 -19.80 -10.58 1.48
C SER A 52 -19.61 -11.92 2.20
N GLU A 53 -18.45 -12.55 2.04
CA GLU A 53 -18.09 -13.78 2.77
C GLU A 53 -17.95 -13.52 4.28
N LEU A 54 -17.32 -12.40 4.65
CA LEU A 54 -17.10 -12.03 6.05
C LEU A 54 -18.38 -11.61 6.77
N SER A 55 -19.17 -10.74 6.13
CA SER A 55 -20.42 -10.20 6.70
C SER A 55 -21.61 -11.15 6.54
N ARG A 56 -21.52 -12.13 5.63
CA ARG A 56 -22.63 -13.00 5.20
C ARG A 56 -23.84 -12.23 4.66
N VAL A 57 -23.65 -10.95 4.31
CA VAL A 57 -24.65 -10.10 3.67
C VAL A 57 -24.23 -9.94 2.21
N PRO A 58 -25.10 -10.27 1.24
CA PRO A 58 -24.80 -9.99 -0.16
C PRO A 58 -24.71 -8.47 -0.36
N LEU A 59 -23.55 -8.00 -0.79
CA LEU A 59 -23.33 -6.61 -1.18
C LEU A 59 -23.85 -6.35 -2.59
N SER A 60 -24.10 -5.09 -2.92
CA SER A 60 -24.63 -4.69 -4.22
C SER A 60 -23.65 -4.97 -5.37
N ASP A 61 -24.16 -5.51 -6.47
CA ASP A 61 -23.42 -5.80 -7.71
C ASP A 61 -23.31 -4.57 -8.65
N GLY A 62 -23.13 -3.38 -8.08
CA GLY A 62 -22.96 -2.15 -8.86
C GLY A 62 -21.62 -2.11 -9.59
N PRO A 63 -21.40 -1.17 -10.53
CA PRO A 63 -20.09 -0.95 -11.12
C PRO A 63 -19.04 -0.65 -10.03
N VAL A 64 -17.80 -1.09 -10.24
CA VAL A 64 -16.65 -0.84 -9.37
C VAL A 64 -15.73 0.19 -10.03
N GLY A 65 -15.37 1.24 -9.29
CA GLY A 65 -14.53 2.35 -9.76
C GLY A 65 -13.11 2.35 -9.19
N HIS A 66 -12.78 1.45 -8.25
CA HIS A 66 -11.51 1.45 -7.52
C HIS A 66 -11.23 2.78 -6.80
N ASP A 67 -12.26 3.41 -6.26
CA ASP A 67 -12.12 4.64 -5.49
C ASP A 67 -11.54 4.36 -4.09
N VAL A 68 -10.50 5.12 -3.73
CA VAL A 68 -9.84 5.03 -2.41
C VAL A 68 -10.69 5.69 -1.33
N GLU A 69 -11.53 6.66 -1.68
CA GLU A 69 -12.40 7.37 -0.72
C GLU A 69 -13.50 6.46 -0.14
N MET A 70 -13.87 5.41 -0.88
CA MET A 70 -14.81 4.36 -0.44
C MET A 70 -14.23 3.44 0.64
N GLY A 71 -12.94 3.57 0.96
CA GLY A 71 -12.27 2.87 2.05
C GLY A 71 -11.69 1.51 1.67
N LEU A 72 -11.34 0.74 2.70
CA LEU A 72 -10.70 -0.57 2.59
C LEU A 72 -11.57 -1.66 3.24
N VAL A 73 -11.35 -2.91 2.85
CA VAL A 73 -11.95 -4.05 3.55
C VAL A 73 -11.08 -4.45 4.73
N TYR A 74 -11.70 -4.49 5.91
CA TYR A 74 -11.05 -4.75 7.18
C TYR A 74 -11.39 -6.13 7.75
N GLN A 75 -10.48 -6.66 8.56
CA GLN A 75 -10.73 -7.88 9.31
C GLN A 75 -11.87 -7.69 10.31
N ARG A 76 -12.77 -8.67 10.38
CA ARG A 76 -13.83 -8.77 11.38
C ARG A 76 -13.49 -9.85 12.39
N VAL A 77 -13.57 -9.53 13.68
CA VAL A 77 -13.31 -10.47 14.78
C VAL A 77 -14.52 -10.53 15.69
N PRO A 78 -14.96 -11.73 16.13
CA PRO A 78 -16.08 -11.85 17.06
C PRO A 78 -15.71 -11.24 18.43
N HIS A 79 -16.58 -10.38 18.94
CA HIS A 79 -16.48 -9.82 20.28
C HIS A 79 -17.14 -10.78 21.29
N ILE A 80 -16.33 -11.63 21.91
CA ILE A 80 -16.82 -12.69 22.80
C ILE A 80 -16.79 -12.21 24.26
N THR A 81 -17.97 -11.97 24.83
CA THR A 81 -18.13 -11.66 26.25
C THR A 81 -18.81 -12.81 26.99
N LEU A 82 -18.59 -12.91 28.31
CA LEU A 82 -19.30 -13.87 29.16
C LEU A 82 -20.82 -13.75 29.03
N LYS A 83 -21.32 -12.52 28.88
CA LYS A 83 -22.74 -12.24 28.65
C LYS A 83 -23.24 -12.82 27.32
N SER A 84 -22.47 -12.68 26.23
CA SER A 84 -22.82 -13.22 24.92
C SER A 84 -22.85 -14.75 24.94
N ILE A 85 -21.90 -15.39 25.62
CA ILE A 85 -21.86 -16.85 25.78
C ILE A 85 -23.06 -17.33 26.61
N ALA A 86 -23.27 -16.76 27.80
CA ALA A 86 -24.30 -17.23 28.73
C ALA A 86 -25.73 -17.08 28.20
N ASN A 87 -25.99 -16.06 27.36
CA ASN A 87 -27.32 -15.81 26.79
C ASN A 87 -27.48 -16.39 25.38
N ASN A 88 -26.54 -17.19 24.89
CA ASN A 88 -26.62 -17.76 23.55
C ASN A 88 -27.58 -18.95 23.53
N PRO A 89 -28.73 -18.87 22.81
CA PRO A 89 -29.73 -19.94 22.78
C PRO A 89 -29.23 -21.21 22.07
N GLY A 90 -28.12 -21.13 21.33
CA GLY A 90 -27.51 -22.26 20.64
C GLY A 90 -26.64 -23.15 21.53
N ILE A 91 -26.22 -22.70 22.71
CA ILE A 91 -25.34 -23.48 23.60
C ILE A 91 -26.19 -24.43 24.46
N ARG A 92 -25.87 -25.72 24.43
CA ARG A 92 -26.59 -26.76 25.19
C ARG A 92 -25.62 -27.67 25.94
N GLU A 93 -26.09 -28.24 27.05
CA GLU A 93 -25.34 -29.24 27.81
C GLU A 93 -25.08 -30.49 26.94
N GLY A 94 -23.83 -30.99 26.99
CA GLY A 94 -23.40 -32.16 26.21
C GLY A 94 -22.74 -31.86 24.86
N MET A 95 -22.68 -30.59 24.43
CA MET A 95 -21.93 -30.19 23.22
C MET A 95 -20.42 -30.32 23.41
N THR A 96 -19.70 -30.58 22.31
CA THR A 96 -18.23 -30.54 22.32
C THR A 96 -17.71 -29.10 22.36
N ARG A 97 -16.43 -28.93 22.67
CA ARG A 97 -15.83 -27.59 22.73
C ARG A 97 -15.87 -26.89 21.38
N GLU A 98 -15.63 -27.65 20.31
CA GLU A 98 -15.61 -27.15 18.93
C GLU A 98 -17.01 -26.69 18.49
N GLU A 99 -18.06 -27.42 18.86
CA GLU A 99 -19.45 -27.04 18.60
C GLU A 99 -19.83 -25.75 19.33
N ILE A 100 -19.44 -25.65 20.60
CA ILE A 100 -19.65 -24.44 21.41
C ILE A 100 -18.95 -23.24 20.77
N ASP A 101 -17.68 -23.38 20.38
CA ASP A 101 -16.90 -22.31 19.77
C ASP A 101 -17.49 -21.85 18.42
N GLU A 102 -18.04 -22.77 17.61
CA GLU A 102 -18.73 -22.43 16.36
C GLU A 102 -20.06 -21.70 16.61
N VAL A 103 -20.85 -22.15 17.59
CA VAL A 103 -22.11 -21.50 17.98
C VAL A 103 -21.85 -20.08 18.50
N ILE A 104 -20.81 -19.90 19.30
CA ILE A 104 -20.36 -18.59 19.78
C ILE A 104 -19.96 -17.72 18.59
N ARG A 105 -19.17 -18.24 17.65
CA ARG A 105 -18.72 -17.49 16.47
C ARG A 105 -19.88 -17.01 15.58
N ARG A 106 -20.97 -17.79 15.49
CA ARG A 106 -22.15 -17.41 14.68
C ARG A 106 -23.03 -16.34 15.30
N HIS A 107 -23.10 -16.30 16.64
CA HIS A 107 -24.04 -15.42 17.37
C HIS A 107 -23.35 -14.26 18.10
N SER A 108 -22.02 -14.18 18.06
CA SER A 108 -21.30 -13.05 18.64
C SER A 108 -21.31 -11.86 17.68
N ASP A 109 -21.46 -10.67 18.25
CA ASP A 109 -21.33 -9.42 17.52
C ASP A 109 -19.91 -9.32 16.96
N GLN A 110 -19.77 -8.88 15.71
CA GLN A 110 -18.48 -8.73 15.06
C GLN A 110 -17.96 -7.30 15.20
N GLU A 111 -16.69 -7.17 15.55
CA GLU A 111 -15.96 -5.90 15.60
C GLU A 111 -15.05 -5.75 14.38
N LEU A 112 -15.05 -4.57 13.77
CA LEU A 112 -14.20 -4.21 12.64
C LEU A 112 -12.84 -3.69 13.12
N LEU A 113 -11.76 -4.31 12.66
CA LEU A 113 -10.39 -3.93 12.99
C LEU A 113 -9.78 -3.01 11.92
N TYR A 114 -9.88 -1.70 12.15
CA TYR A 114 -9.38 -0.67 11.21
C TYR A 114 -7.87 -0.69 10.97
N ASP A 115 -7.10 -1.29 11.87
CA ASP A 115 -5.65 -1.45 11.76
C ASP A 115 -5.25 -2.66 10.89
N ARG A 116 -6.20 -3.52 10.53
CA ARG A 116 -5.97 -4.77 9.79
C ARG A 116 -6.79 -4.85 8.50
N PRO A 117 -6.40 -4.07 7.47
CA PRO A 117 -6.97 -4.22 6.15
C PRO A 117 -6.50 -5.54 5.51
N TYR A 118 -7.35 -6.14 4.67
CA TYR A 118 -6.93 -7.28 3.86
C TYR A 118 -5.98 -6.84 2.74
N GLU A 119 -4.94 -7.64 2.51
CA GLU A 119 -3.96 -7.39 1.48
C GLU A 119 -4.38 -8.03 0.14
N ASP A 120 -4.28 -7.26 -0.93
CA ASP A 120 -4.36 -7.74 -2.31
C ASP A 120 -2.99 -8.28 -2.73
N LYS A 121 -2.90 -9.59 -2.95
CA LYS A 121 -1.65 -10.26 -3.37
C LYS A 121 -1.32 -10.07 -4.84
N LYS A 122 -2.27 -9.59 -5.65
CA LYS A 122 -2.08 -9.38 -7.09
C LYS A 122 -1.41 -8.05 -7.40
N ARG A 123 -1.47 -7.10 -6.46
CA ARG A 123 -0.95 -5.75 -6.61
C ARG A 123 0.16 -5.50 -5.59
N VAL A 124 1.22 -4.85 -6.05
CA VAL A 124 2.31 -4.38 -5.19
C VAL A 124 2.37 -2.87 -5.32
N ARG A 125 2.40 -2.17 -4.20
CA ARG A 125 2.55 -0.72 -4.18
C ARG A 125 4.02 -0.36 -4.10
N VAL A 126 4.44 0.62 -4.88
CA VAL A 126 5.75 1.27 -4.73
C VAL A 126 5.57 2.57 -3.95
N THR A 127 6.69 3.14 -3.50
CA THR A 127 6.70 4.46 -2.85
C THR A 127 5.94 5.48 -3.70
N GLY A 128 5.13 6.32 -3.05
CA GLY A 128 4.44 7.41 -3.71
C GLY A 128 5.39 8.40 -4.37
N ARG A 129 4.85 9.34 -5.15
CA ARG A 129 5.67 10.42 -5.70
C ARG A 129 6.23 11.26 -4.55
N PHE A 130 7.55 11.39 -4.50
CA PHE A 130 8.25 12.20 -3.50
C PHE A 130 9.31 13.07 -4.14
N THR A 131 9.70 14.12 -3.42
CA THR A 131 10.78 15.03 -3.80
C THR A 131 11.85 14.97 -2.73
N VAL A 132 13.11 15.05 -3.15
CA VAL A 132 14.25 15.14 -2.24
C VAL A 132 14.96 16.43 -2.56
N GLU A 133 14.95 17.35 -1.59
CA GLU A 133 15.77 18.54 -1.64
C GLU A 133 17.10 18.24 -0.93
N SER A 134 18.20 18.59 -1.59
CA SER A 134 19.54 18.48 -1.03
C SER A 134 20.29 19.74 -1.40
N LEU A 135 21.04 20.31 -0.44
CA LEU A 135 21.91 21.48 -0.66
C LEU A 135 23.12 21.17 -1.55
N SER A 136 23.26 19.94 -2.05
CA SER A 136 24.31 19.59 -2.99
C SER A 136 24.07 20.32 -4.33
N PRO A 137 25.04 21.11 -4.82
CA PRO A 137 25.03 21.52 -6.21
C PRO A 137 24.91 20.26 -7.07
N HIS A 138 24.14 20.33 -8.15
CA HIS A 138 24.21 19.32 -9.20
C HIS A 138 25.68 19.13 -9.52
N ARG A 139 26.18 17.88 -9.44
CA ARG A 139 27.52 17.43 -9.88
C ARG A 139 28.49 18.59 -10.09
N VAL A 140 29.40 18.85 -9.14
CA VAL A 140 30.55 19.70 -9.46
C VAL A 140 31.33 18.95 -10.52
N LEU A 141 31.05 19.24 -11.79
CA LEU A 141 31.91 18.86 -12.91
C LEU A 141 33.23 19.56 -12.60
N ASP A 142 34.30 18.79 -12.46
CA ASP A 142 35.63 19.39 -12.47
C ASP A 142 35.74 20.18 -13.79
N PRO A 143 36.14 21.47 -13.78
CA PRO A 143 36.33 22.22 -15.01
C PRO A 143 37.38 21.58 -15.93
N ASP A 144 38.23 20.72 -15.37
CA ASP A 144 39.26 19.94 -16.05
C ASP A 144 38.83 18.49 -16.40
N GLU A 145 37.58 18.08 -16.10
CA GLU A 145 37.08 16.75 -16.49
C GLU A 145 36.71 16.77 -17.99
N GLU A 146 37.47 16.03 -18.82
CA GLU A 146 37.17 15.86 -20.23
C GLU A 146 35.76 15.25 -20.39
N ARG A 147 34.83 16.06 -20.92
CA ARG A 147 33.46 15.61 -21.14
C ARG A 147 33.47 14.47 -22.17
N PRO A 148 32.69 13.40 -21.95
CA PRO A 148 32.57 12.33 -22.93
C PRO A 148 32.05 12.92 -24.25
N ALA A 149 32.62 12.46 -25.39
CA ALA A 149 32.33 13.02 -26.71
C ALA A 149 30.84 13.05 -27.08
N THR A 150 30.06 12.13 -26.51
CA THR A 150 28.59 12.06 -26.66
C THR A 150 27.85 13.24 -26.02
N GLU A 151 28.36 13.78 -24.91
CA GLU A 151 27.78 14.96 -24.24
C GLU A 151 28.09 16.25 -24.98
N VAL A 152 29.28 16.35 -25.59
CA VAL A 152 29.68 17.48 -26.44
C VAL A 152 28.87 17.52 -27.73
N ALA A 153 28.63 16.36 -28.36
CA ALA A 153 27.84 16.26 -29.58
C ALA A 153 26.36 16.65 -29.34
N ALA A 154 25.78 16.27 -28.19
CA ALA A 154 24.40 16.58 -27.84
C ALA A 154 24.14 18.08 -27.57
N GLY A 155 25.18 18.85 -27.22
CA GLY A 155 25.07 20.29 -26.96
C GLY A 155 25.12 21.17 -28.22
N ILE A 156 25.59 20.62 -29.35
CA ILE A 156 25.84 21.36 -30.59
C ILE A 156 24.76 21.08 -31.64
N ASP A 157 24.12 19.90 -31.60
CA ASP A 157 23.08 19.54 -32.57
C ASP A 157 22.05 18.57 -31.96
N SER A 158 20.77 18.96 -31.95
CA SER A 158 19.68 18.11 -31.46
C SER A 158 19.37 16.91 -32.37
N ASN A 159 20.05 16.80 -33.52
CA ASN A 159 19.87 15.73 -34.51
C ASN A 159 21.10 14.81 -34.66
N ALA A 160 22.01 14.75 -33.69
CA ALA A 160 23.17 13.87 -33.77
C ALA A 160 22.78 12.36 -33.78
N GLU A 161 23.42 11.60 -34.68
CA GLU A 161 23.23 10.15 -34.86
C GLU A 161 23.52 9.40 -33.56
N GLY A 162 22.45 8.96 -32.88
CA GLY A 162 22.51 8.32 -31.57
C GLY A 162 21.32 8.66 -30.67
N PHE A 163 20.53 9.68 -31.01
CA PHE A 163 19.28 9.96 -30.33
C PHE A 163 18.21 8.93 -30.73
N VAL A 164 17.81 8.08 -29.78
CA VAL A 164 16.60 7.26 -29.91
C VAL A 164 15.45 8.05 -29.27
N PRO A 165 14.58 8.73 -30.05
CA PRO A 165 13.38 9.31 -29.49
C PRO A 165 12.48 8.17 -29.01
N THR A 166 12.18 8.15 -27.71
CA THR A 166 11.05 7.38 -27.20
C THR A 166 9.75 8.07 -27.63
N SER A 167 9.37 7.92 -28.90
CA SER A 167 8.00 8.21 -29.32
C SER A 167 7.12 7.00 -28.95
N SER A 168 6.50 7.03 -27.77
CA SER A 168 5.26 6.26 -27.58
C SER A 168 4.12 7.09 -28.16
N PRO A 169 3.31 6.54 -29.08
CA PRO A 169 2.16 7.23 -29.63
C PRO A 169 1.08 7.37 -28.55
N LEU A 170 0.58 8.59 -28.38
CA LEU A 170 -0.68 8.83 -27.68
C LEU A 170 -1.82 8.30 -28.56
N LEU A 171 -2.52 7.29 -28.05
CA LEU A 171 -3.95 7.08 -28.26
C LEU A 171 -4.58 6.86 -26.87
#